data_AF-A0A1M7FDT9-F1
#
_entry.id   AF-A0A1M7FDT9-F1
#
_cell.length_a   1.000
_cell.length_b   1.000
_cell.length_c   1.000
_cell.angle_alpha   90.00
_cell.angle_beta   90.00
_cell.angle_gamma   90.00
#
_symmetry.space_group_name_H-M   'P 1'
#
loop_
_entity.id
_entity.type
_entity.pdbx_description
1 polymer ?
#
loop_
_entity_poly.entity_id
_entity_poly.type
_entity_poly.pdbx_seq_one_letter_code
_entity_poly.pdbx_strand_id
1 'polypeptide(L)'
;MTPESLTSNEQDYINGLLHHEADVIDSIYQRFAIKAQRFIQQKGGTVRDAAHIFEEVLLDIYFFVRRHPLKVASFEAFLILLCKRVWEKEVERRGARIPGLEPDETAALSREDMQDLEDVLKEGEKRRVAYHQYLQLGDDCKELIRWALTDCLQEDIAAETKIPVKDLPARRASCFKNLFLRIDGELKPVDSMLESEIQSADAFLCGIMSEAARSAYAEKLKATPPLANQVKRFDMIRQLLAQRICTDTERDELQHQLYAHRNTWFAAKDNSITPIRNYVIGIAIIAITLATLLYISPWRKNIYSQFSSTEMHAMENDTLGLSDEVKKEFNRGHFSDALRLLNKELAANPDNIYARYYRGVCLVDLNQLAAARQDLLTVYNGNNKIRYEAAFYLALSYLREGHKQECLEWLLKIPEGAPNYLKVQKLIEELKA
;
A
#
# COMPACT_ATOMS: atom_id res chain seq x y z
N MET A 1 -9.69 -36.04 -2.96
CA MET A 1 -9.11 -35.41 -4.16
C MET A 1 -7.96 -34.55 -3.68
N THR A 2 -6.75 -35.07 -3.77
CA THR A 2 -5.50 -34.34 -3.53
C THR A 2 -5.26 -33.43 -4.74
N PRO A 3 -4.89 -32.16 -4.58
CA PRO A 3 -4.57 -31.32 -5.72
C PRO A 3 -3.31 -31.90 -6.38
N GLU A 4 -3.43 -32.18 -7.68
CA GLU A 4 -2.33 -32.60 -8.53
C GLU A 4 -1.19 -31.58 -8.49
N SER A 5 0.03 -32.11 -8.62
CA SER A 5 1.30 -31.40 -8.50
C SER A 5 1.40 -30.20 -9.45
N LEU A 6 1.46 -29.00 -8.89
CA LEU A 6 2.07 -27.84 -9.54
C LEU A 6 3.56 -28.15 -9.79
N THR A 7 3.98 -27.92 -11.03
CA THR A 7 5.07 -28.55 -11.78
C THR A 7 6.49 -28.26 -11.24
N SER A 8 7.37 -29.25 -11.44
CA SER A 8 8.76 -29.35 -10.96
C SER A 8 9.78 -28.46 -11.71
N ASN A 9 9.34 -27.41 -12.41
CA ASN A 9 10.21 -26.63 -13.30
C ASN A 9 10.51 -25.26 -12.70
N GLU A 10 11.78 -24.99 -12.40
CA GLU A 10 12.27 -23.73 -11.82
C GLU A 10 11.88 -22.51 -12.66
N GLN A 11 11.73 -22.68 -13.97
CA GLN A 11 11.33 -21.63 -14.89
C GLN A 11 9.87 -21.19 -14.72
N ASP A 12 9.00 -22.06 -14.20
CA ASP A 12 7.57 -21.76 -14.05
C ASP A 12 7.36 -20.62 -13.05
N TYR A 13 8.22 -20.48 -12.03
CA TYR A 13 8.16 -19.34 -11.10
C TYR A 13 8.42 -17.99 -11.78
N ILE A 14 9.41 -17.93 -12.67
CA ILE A 14 9.73 -16.72 -13.44
C ILE A 14 8.59 -16.39 -14.40
N ASN A 15 8.08 -17.40 -15.11
CA ASN A 15 7.01 -17.22 -16.07
C ASN A 15 5.71 -16.81 -15.37
N GLY A 16 5.35 -17.45 -14.26
CA GLY A 16 4.14 -17.08 -13.51
C GLY A 16 4.25 -15.68 -12.91
N LEU A 17 5.44 -15.24 -12.48
CA LEU A 17 5.65 -13.87 -12.05
C LEU A 17 5.50 -12.86 -13.21
N LEU A 18 6.00 -13.19 -14.41
CA LEU A 18 5.89 -12.35 -15.60
C LEU A 18 4.44 -12.22 -16.11
N HIS A 19 3.62 -13.27 -15.95
CA HIS A 19 2.22 -13.31 -16.40
C HIS A 19 1.19 -13.13 -15.27
N HIS A 20 1.64 -12.75 -14.07
CA HIS A 20 0.80 -12.47 -12.89
C HIS A 20 -0.10 -13.65 -12.47
N GLU A 21 0.40 -14.87 -12.61
CA GLU A 21 -0.30 -16.10 -12.25
C GLU A 21 -0.42 -16.23 -10.73
N ALA A 22 -1.62 -16.02 -10.20
CA ALA A 22 -1.89 -15.97 -8.76
C ALA A 22 -1.43 -17.24 -8.01
N ASP A 23 -1.68 -18.43 -8.58
CA ASP A 23 -1.32 -19.72 -7.96
C ASP A 23 0.21 -19.91 -7.88
N VAL A 24 0.94 -19.41 -8.89
CA VAL A 24 2.41 -19.45 -8.89
C VAL A 24 2.97 -18.47 -7.87
N ILE A 25 2.40 -17.26 -7.79
CA ILE A 25 2.81 -16.26 -6.80
C ILE A 25 2.55 -16.76 -5.38
N ASP A 26 1.39 -17.35 -5.09
CA ASP A 26 1.14 -17.96 -3.78
C ASP A 26 2.15 -19.07 -3.48
N SER A 27 2.46 -19.91 -4.46
CA SER A 27 3.49 -20.95 -4.34
C SER A 27 4.88 -20.39 -4.03
N ILE A 28 5.27 -19.25 -4.63
CA ILE A 28 6.54 -18.55 -4.34
C ILE A 28 6.58 -18.12 -2.87
N TYR A 29 5.51 -17.47 -2.38
CA TYR A 29 5.44 -17.04 -0.98
C TYR A 29 5.45 -18.24 -0.03
N GLN A 30 4.61 -19.25 -0.29
CA GLN A 30 4.47 -20.45 0.55
C GLN A 30 5.81 -21.17 0.74
N ARG A 31 6.62 -21.26 -0.32
CA ARG A 31 7.87 -22.02 -0.31
C ARG A 31 9.06 -21.22 0.20
N PHE A 32 9.14 -19.93 -0.11
CA PHE A 32 10.38 -19.17 0.02
C PHE A 32 10.32 -18.01 1.03
N ALA A 33 9.14 -17.46 1.34
CA ALA A 33 9.02 -16.28 2.21
C ALA A 33 9.60 -16.51 3.60
N ILE A 34 9.30 -17.66 4.22
CA ILE A 34 9.80 -18.02 5.55
C ILE A 34 11.34 -18.17 5.57
N LYS A 35 11.94 -18.67 4.49
CA LYS A 35 13.40 -18.81 4.38
C LYS A 35 14.08 -17.43 4.33
N ALA A 36 13.56 -16.54 3.48
CA ALA A 36 14.02 -15.15 3.42
C ALA A 36 13.85 -14.42 4.76
N GLN A 37 12.67 -14.58 5.39
CA GLN A 37 12.39 -13.99 6.70
C GLN A 37 13.38 -14.43 7.77
N ARG A 38 13.62 -15.74 7.90
CA ARG A 38 14.57 -16.30 8.88
C ARG A 38 15.96 -15.72 8.70
N PHE A 39 16.46 -15.66 7.46
CA PHE A 39 17.78 -15.09 7.19
C PHE A 39 17.85 -13.62 7.62
N ILE A 40 16.89 -12.81 7.19
CA ILE A 40 16.88 -11.37 7.45
C ILE A 40 16.80 -11.10 8.96
N GLN A 41 15.97 -11.86 9.70
CA GLN A 41 15.88 -11.76 11.15
C GLN A 41 17.16 -12.20 11.87
N GLN A 42 17.81 -13.28 11.42
CA GLN A 42 19.11 -13.71 11.96
C GLN A 42 20.20 -12.66 11.79
N LYS A 43 20.09 -11.80 10.78
CA LYS A 43 21.02 -10.70 10.51
C LYS A 43 20.50 -9.34 10.99
N GLY A 44 19.63 -9.33 12.01
CA GLY A 44 19.19 -8.12 12.71
C GLY A 44 18.04 -7.35 12.06
N GLY A 45 17.39 -7.91 11.04
CA GLY A 45 16.21 -7.33 10.40
C GLY A 45 14.92 -7.67 11.12
N THR A 46 13.88 -6.88 10.85
CA THR A 46 12.52 -7.13 11.34
C THR A 46 11.72 -7.98 10.35
N VAL A 47 10.56 -8.51 10.78
CA VAL A 47 9.60 -9.15 9.85
C VAL A 47 9.18 -8.17 8.74
N ARG A 48 9.05 -6.88 9.06
CA ARG A 48 8.72 -5.83 8.10
C ARG A 48 9.86 -5.60 7.09
N ASP A 49 11.12 -5.63 7.53
CA ASP A 49 12.27 -5.56 6.62
C ASP A 49 12.26 -6.76 5.67
N ALA A 50 11.99 -7.97 6.19
CA ALA A 50 11.89 -9.17 5.37
C ALA A 50 10.77 -9.10 4.33
N ALA A 51 9.59 -8.65 4.76
CA ALA A 51 8.43 -8.46 3.91
C ALA A 51 8.72 -7.49 2.75
N HIS A 52 9.37 -6.36 3.08
CA HIS A 52 9.74 -5.35 2.09
C HIS A 52 10.79 -5.86 1.10
N ILE A 53 11.85 -6.51 1.58
CA ILE A 53 12.94 -7.01 0.72
C ILE A 53 12.44 -8.11 -0.21
N PHE A 54 11.61 -9.01 0.31
CA PHE A 54 11.06 -10.10 -0.50
C PHE A 54 10.19 -9.56 -1.65
N GLU A 55 9.29 -8.61 -1.35
CA GLU A 55 8.46 -7.92 -2.35
C GLU A 55 9.31 -7.15 -3.37
N GLU A 56 10.31 -6.40 -2.91
CA GLU A 56 11.21 -5.64 -3.79
C GLU A 56 12.04 -6.53 -4.72
N VAL A 57 12.52 -7.67 -4.22
CA VAL A 57 13.28 -8.63 -5.04
C VAL A 57 12.40 -9.27 -6.10
N LEU A 58 11.16 -9.64 -5.76
CA LEU A 58 10.21 -10.15 -6.77
C LEU A 58 9.94 -9.10 -7.85
N LEU A 59 9.75 -7.84 -7.46
CA LEU A 59 9.61 -6.75 -8.44
C LEU A 59 10.87 -6.56 -9.29
N ASP A 60 12.07 -6.70 -8.72
CA ASP A 60 13.32 -6.59 -9.48
C ASP A 60 13.45 -7.70 -10.52
N ILE A 61 13.12 -8.94 -10.17
CA ILE A 61 13.06 -10.05 -11.11
C ILE A 61 12.04 -9.74 -12.21
N TYR A 62 10.81 -9.37 -11.85
CA TYR A 62 9.75 -9.02 -12.80
C TYR A 62 10.19 -7.99 -13.84
N PHE A 63 10.74 -6.86 -13.39
CA PHE A 63 11.17 -5.80 -14.30
C PHE A 63 12.36 -6.24 -15.19
N PHE A 64 13.25 -7.08 -14.68
CA PHE A 64 14.37 -7.62 -15.45
C PHE A 64 13.88 -8.56 -16.55
N VAL A 65 12.98 -9.50 -16.21
CA VAL A 65 12.52 -10.52 -17.17
C VAL A 65 11.61 -9.99 -18.28
N ARG A 66 11.00 -8.82 -18.07
CA ARG A 66 10.28 -8.08 -19.13
C ARG A 66 11.20 -7.59 -20.26
N ARG A 67 12.50 -7.51 -20.02
CA ARG A 67 13.48 -6.94 -20.96
C ARG A 67 14.56 -7.94 -21.37
N HIS A 68 14.87 -8.88 -20.49
CA HIS A 68 15.97 -9.81 -20.64
C HIS A 68 15.45 -11.23 -20.41
N PRO A 69 15.79 -12.21 -21.27
CA PRO A 69 15.49 -13.60 -20.96
C PRO A 69 16.29 -14.01 -19.72
N LEU A 70 15.61 -14.55 -18.71
CA LEU A 70 16.24 -15.06 -17.49
C LEU A 70 15.93 -16.55 -17.36
N LYS A 71 16.97 -17.36 -17.20
CA LYS A 71 16.84 -18.79 -16.92
C LYS A 71 17.74 -19.13 -15.76
N VAL A 72 17.18 -19.83 -14.78
CA VAL A 72 17.91 -20.18 -13.55
C VAL A 72 17.90 -21.67 -13.32
N ALA A 73 19.04 -22.22 -12.89
CA ALA A 73 19.13 -23.63 -12.52
C ALA A 73 18.34 -23.96 -11.24
N SER A 74 18.24 -23.00 -10.32
CA SER A 74 17.40 -23.08 -9.12
C SER A 74 16.85 -21.70 -8.78
N PHE A 75 15.53 -21.55 -8.90
CA PHE A 75 14.83 -20.32 -8.55
C PHE A 75 14.93 -20.04 -7.06
N GLU A 76 14.86 -21.07 -6.21
CA GLU A 76 15.05 -20.89 -4.76
C GLU A 76 16.41 -20.28 -4.44
N ALA A 77 17.50 -20.89 -4.92
CA ALA A 77 18.85 -20.42 -4.62
C ALA A 77 19.05 -18.98 -5.12
N PHE A 78 18.55 -18.69 -6.33
CA PHE A 78 18.61 -17.38 -6.95
C PHE A 78 17.84 -16.32 -6.15
N LEU A 79 16.56 -16.58 -5.82
CA LEU A 79 15.69 -15.67 -5.08
C LEU A 79 16.22 -15.38 -3.67
N ILE A 80 16.64 -16.43 -2.95
CA ILE A 80 17.18 -16.27 -1.60
C ILE A 80 18.48 -15.48 -1.63
N LEU A 81 19.39 -15.74 -2.58
CA LEU A 81 20.63 -14.99 -2.70
C LEU A 81 20.36 -13.51 -3.04
N LEU A 82 19.41 -13.20 -3.93
CA LEU A 82 18.99 -11.81 -4.19
C LEU A 82 18.51 -11.10 -2.91
N CYS A 83 17.63 -11.74 -2.13
CA CYS A 83 17.16 -11.18 -0.86
C CYS A 83 18.31 -10.88 0.11
N LYS A 84 19.30 -11.77 0.18
CA LYS A 84 20.49 -11.58 1.02
C LYS A 84 21.30 -10.37 0.57
N ARG A 85 21.61 -10.26 -0.73
CA ARG A 85 22.40 -9.14 -1.28
C ARG A 85 21.71 -7.79 -1.12
N VAL A 86 20.39 -7.75 -1.32
CA VAL A 86 19.61 -6.54 -1.08
C VAL A 86 19.63 -6.16 0.41
N TRP A 87 19.50 -7.13 1.33
CA TRP A 87 19.60 -6.87 2.76
C TRP A 87 20.98 -6.43 3.22
N GLU A 88 22.05 -7.06 2.73
CA GLU A 88 23.44 -6.65 3.01
C GLU A 88 23.64 -5.18 2.69
N LYS A 89 23.20 -4.78 1.49
CA LYS A 89 23.29 -3.39 1.04
C LYS A 89 22.44 -2.44 1.89
N GLU A 90 21.26 -2.87 2.30
CA GLU A 90 20.40 -2.09 3.19
C GLU A 90 21.03 -1.91 4.58
N VAL A 91 21.69 -2.93 5.13
CA VAL A 91 22.42 -2.82 6.40
C VAL A 91 23.64 -1.92 6.27
N GLU A 92 24.36 -1.98 5.15
CA GLU A 92 25.45 -1.04 4.85
C GLU A 92 24.98 0.41 4.80
N ARG A 93 23.82 0.69 4.17
CA ARG A 93 23.20 2.03 4.19
C ARG A 93 22.82 2.49 5.59
N ARG A 94 22.47 1.56 6.49
CA ARG A 94 22.19 1.84 7.91
C ARG A 94 23.47 2.04 8.74
N GLY A 95 24.65 1.97 8.13
CA GLY A 95 25.94 2.19 8.79
C GLY A 95 26.45 0.98 9.58
N ALA A 96 25.88 -0.20 9.36
CA ALA A 96 26.32 -1.45 9.96
C ALA A 96 26.93 -2.37 8.90
N ARG A 97 27.70 -3.38 9.32
CA ARG A 97 28.28 -4.38 8.42
C ARG A 97 27.90 -5.78 8.87
N ILE A 98 27.40 -6.59 7.93
CA ILE A 98 27.15 -8.00 8.17
C ILE A 98 28.43 -8.78 7.84
N PRO A 99 28.90 -9.73 8.68
CA PRO A 99 29.91 -10.71 8.28
C PRO A 99 29.42 -11.49 7.04
N GLY A 100 30.29 -11.63 6.03
CA GLY A 100 29.93 -12.08 4.67
C GLY A 100 29.29 -13.47 4.59
N LEU A 101 28.77 -13.81 3.40
CA LEU A 101 28.06 -15.07 3.14
C LEU A 101 28.89 -16.32 3.45
N GLU A 102 28.18 -17.36 3.89
CA GLU A 102 28.73 -18.71 3.99
C GLU A 102 28.91 -19.29 2.56
N PRO A 103 30.08 -19.87 2.23
CA PRO A 103 30.41 -20.35 0.89
C PRO A 103 29.51 -21.49 0.36
N ASP A 104 28.76 -22.15 1.23
CA ASP A 104 27.87 -23.27 0.89
C ASP A 104 26.66 -22.84 0.02
N GLU A 105 26.29 -21.55 0.08
CA GLU A 105 25.01 -21.08 -0.45
C GLU A 105 25.04 -20.72 -1.95
N THR A 106 26.23 -20.51 -2.52
CA THR A 106 26.43 -20.28 -3.97
C THR A 106 26.65 -21.57 -4.75
N ALA A 107 26.80 -22.71 -4.08
CA ALA A 107 27.14 -23.98 -4.71
C ALA A 107 26.06 -24.51 -5.68
N ALA A 108 24.81 -24.05 -5.51
CA ALA A 108 23.67 -24.43 -6.36
C ALA A 108 23.51 -23.58 -7.63
N LEU A 109 24.31 -22.51 -7.80
CA LEU A 109 24.20 -21.59 -8.92
C LEU A 109 25.37 -21.76 -9.90
N SER A 110 25.05 -21.77 -11.19
CA SER A 110 26.03 -21.76 -12.27
C SER A 110 26.74 -20.40 -12.39
N ARG A 111 27.77 -20.32 -13.23
CA ARG A 111 28.42 -19.04 -13.53
C ARG A 111 27.48 -18.09 -14.28
N GLU A 112 26.64 -18.62 -15.17
CA GLU A 112 25.61 -17.84 -15.85
C GLU A 112 24.59 -17.28 -14.85
N ASP A 113 24.08 -18.11 -13.92
CA ASP A 113 23.11 -17.67 -12.90
C ASP A 113 23.67 -16.54 -12.04
N MET A 114 24.97 -16.60 -11.69
CA MET A 114 25.63 -15.56 -10.90
C MET A 114 25.74 -14.24 -11.67
N GLN A 115 25.97 -14.28 -12.98
CA GLN A 115 25.99 -13.09 -13.81
C GLN A 115 24.60 -12.46 -13.91
N ASP A 116 23.57 -13.27 -14.15
CA ASP A 116 22.18 -12.80 -14.18
C ASP A 116 21.75 -12.19 -12.84
N LEU A 117 22.19 -12.79 -11.73
CA LEU A 117 21.94 -12.26 -10.38
C LEU A 117 22.58 -10.88 -10.19
N GLU A 118 23.83 -10.70 -10.62
CA GLU A 118 24.50 -9.40 -10.56
C GLU A 118 23.79 -8.34 -11.42
N ASP A 119 23.32 -8.72 -12.60
CA ASP A 119 22.60 -7.82 -13.50
C ASP A 119 21.23 -7.41 -12.94
N VAL A 120 20.46 -8.35 -12.38
CA VAL A 120 19.20 -8.06 -11.65
C VAL A 120 19.45 -7.09 -10.50
N LEU A 121 20.46 -7.33 -9.66
CA LEU A 121 20.80 -6.45 -8.53
C LEU A 121 21.20 -5.05 -9.00
N LYS A 122 22.00 -4.97 -10.07
CA LYS A 122 22.52 -3.70 -10.60
C LYS A 122 21.40 -2.87 -11.21
N GLU A 123 20.48 -3.46 -11.96
CA GLU A 123 19.33 -2.74 -12.50
C GLU A 123 18.33 -2.33 -11.41
N GLY A 124 18.00 -3.24 -10.49
CA GLY A 124 17.14 -2.96 -9.35
C GLY A 124 17.66 -1.81 -8.49
N GLU A 125 18.98 -1.78 -8.24
CA GLU A 125 19.59 -0.67 -7.52
C GLU A 125 19.49 0.66 -8.28
N LYS A 126 19.86 0.67 -9.57
CA LYS A 126 19.77 1.91 -10.37
C LYS A 126 18.34 2.44 -10.38
N ARG A 127 17.34 1.56 -10.47
CA ARG A 127 15.91 1.90 -10.37
C ARG A 127 15.58 2.55 -9.04
N ARG A 128 15.98 1.93 -7.91
CA ARG A 128 15.76 2.48 -6.56
C ARG A 128 16.42 3.83 -6.37
N VAL A 129 17.68 3.99 -6.78
CA VAL A 129 18.40 5.27 -6.67
C VAL A 129 17.71 6.35 -7.52
N ALA A 130 17.38 6.05 -8.77
CA ALA A 130 16.69 7.00 -9.63
C ALA A 130 15.34 7.42 -9.03
N TYR A 131 14.53 6.47 -8.58
CA TYR A 131 13.24 6.74 -7.96
C TYR A 131 13.37 7.52 -6.65
N HIS A 132 14.32 7.15 -5.78
CA HIS A 132 14.59 7.87 -4.55
C HIS A 132 14.93 9.34 -4.81
N GLN A 133 15.82 9.62 -5.77
CA GLN A 133 16.20 11.01 -6.09
C GLN A 133 15.07 11.77 -6.80
N TYR A 134 14.23 11.08 -7.59
CA TYR A 134 13.01 11.66 -8.14
C TYR A 134 12.04 12.14 -7.05
N LEU A 135 11.86 11.36 -5.98
CA LEU A 135 11.01 11.76 -4.85
C LEU A 135 11.51 13.01 -4.11
N GLN A 136 12.80 13.34 -4.22
CA GLN A 136 13.40 14.54 -3.62
C GLN A 136 13.20 15.81 -4.46
N LEU A 137 12.60 15.71 -5.65
CA LEU A 137 12.27 16.86 -6.49
C LEU A 137 10.99 17.57 -5.99
N GLY A 138 10.86 18.86 -6.30
CA GLY A 138 9.61 19.60 -6.08
C GLY A 138 8.47 19.04 -6.96
N ASP A 139 7.23 19.22 -6.51
CA ASP A 139 6.04 18.64 -7.14
C ASP A 139 5.91 18.98 -8.63
N ASP A 140 6.17 20.24 -9.01
CA ASP A 140 6.17 20.67 -10.41
C ASP A 140 7.12 19.85 -11.28
N CYS A 141 8.33 19.56 -10.80
CA CYS A 141 9.30 18.75 -11.54
C CYS A 141 8.94 17.27 -11.54
N LYS A 142 8.36 16.75 -10.45
CA LYS A 142 7.90 15.37 -10.38
C LYS A 142 6.79 15.10 -11.41
N GLU A 143 5.80 15.99 -11.47
CA GLU A 143 4.71 15.90 -12.44
C GLU A 143 5.22 16.08 -13.87
N LEU A 144 6.05 17.09 -14.12
CA LEU A 144 6.57 17.33 -15.46
C LEU A 144 7.43 16.16 -15.99
N ILE A 145 8.26 15.55 -15.14
CA ILE A 145 9.02 14.35 -15.51
C ILE A 145 8.08 13.16 -15.75
N ARG A 146 7.07 12.94 -14.90
CA ARG A 146 6.07 11.87 -15.09
C ARG A 146 5.38 11.98 -16.44
N TRP A 147 4.92 13.17 -16.81
CA TRP A 147 4.33 13.45 -18.11
C TRP A 147 5.33 13.28 -19.26
N ALA A 148 6.58 13.72 -19.11
CA ALA A 148 7.62 13.56 -20.12
C ALA A 148 8.05 12.11 -20.40
N LEU A 149 7.73 11.19 -19.49
CA LEU A 149 7.98 9.75 -19.63
C LEU A 149 6.75 8.98 -20.14
N THR A 150 5.61 9.65 -20.31
CA THR A 150 4.39 9.06 -20.86
C THR A 150 4.26 9.44 -22.33
N ASP A 151 3.66 8.57 -23.13
CA ASP A 151 3.35 8.87 -24.53
C ASP A 151 2.10 9.78 -24.60
N CYS A 152 2.33 11.09 -24.46
CA CYS A 152 1.28 12.11 -24.47
C CYS A 152 1.64 13.27 -25.41
N LEU A 153 0.61 13.91 -25.97
CA LEU A 153 0.79 15.10 -26.79
C LEU A 153 1.29 16.26 -25.93
N GLN A 154 2.12 17.13 -26.52
CA GLN A 154 2.69 18.27 -25.79
C GLN A 154 1.60 19.25 -25.33
N GLU A 155 0.52 19.33 -26.08
CA GLU A 155 -0.67 20.11 -25.78
C GLU A 155 -1.39 19.62 -24.51
N ASP A 156 -1.51 18.30 -24.34
CA ASP A 156 -2.14 17.70 -23.16
C ASP A 156 -1.28 17.93 -21.91
N ILE A 157 0.05 17.75 -22.06
CA ILE A 157 1.00 18.04 -20.99
C ILE A 157 0.91 19.53 -20.59
N ALA A 158 0.82 20.43 -21.57
CA ALA A 158 0.70 21.87 -21.31
C ALA A 158 -0.60 22.21 -20.57
N ALA A 159 -1.72 21.58 -20.94
CA ALA A 159 -3.01 21.77 -20.29
C ALA A 159 -2.98 21.32 -18.82
N GLU A 160 -2.42 20.13 -18.55
CA GLU A 160 -2.36 19.58 -17.19
C GLU A 160 -1.38 20.36 -16.29
N THR A 161 -0.18 20.64 -16.81
CA THR A 161 0.88 21.31 -16.03
C THR A 161 0.71 22.82 -15.95
N LYS A 162 -0.19 23.40 -16.75
CA LYS A 162 -0.37 24.85 -16.93
C LYS A 162 0.90 25.56 -17.42
N ILE A 163 1.79 24.84 -18.10
CA ILE A 163 3.02 25.36 -18.70
C ILE A 163 2.78 25.52 -20.21
N PRO A 164 3.02 26.68 -20.83
CA PRO A 164 2.87 26.84 -22.27
C PRO A 164 3.76 25.85 -23.06
N VAL A 165 3.24 25.30 -24.16
CA VAL A 165 3.95 24.30 -25.00
C VAL A 165 5.37 24.74 -25.37
N LYS A 166 5.55 26.03 -25.70
CA LYS A 166 6.85 26.62 -26.04
C LYS A 166 7.90 26.55 -24.90
N ASP A 167 7.44 26.53 -23.65
CA ASP A 167 8.27 26.58 -22.46
C ASP A 167 8.54 25.17 -21.89
N LEU A 168 7.75 24.16 -22.29
CA LEU A 168 7.87 22.77 -21.82
C LEU A 168 9.28 22.16 -22.02
N PRO A 169 9.95 22.30 -23.18
CA PRO A 169 11.27 21.69 -23.38
C PRO A 169 12.33 22.22 -22.39
N ALA A 170 12.37 23.54 -22.18
CA ALA A 170 13.33 24.16 -21.27
C ALA A 170 13.03 23.79 -19.79
N ARG A 171 11.75 23.78 -19.41
CA ARG A 171 11.32 23.34 -18.06
C ARG A 171 11.68 21.89 -17.79
N ARG A 172 11.43 20.99 -18.75
CA ARG A 172 11.81 19.56 -18.66
C ARG A 172 13.31 19.40 -18.49
N ALA A 173 14.10 20.07 -19.32
CA ALA A 173 15.55 19.99 -19.25
C ALA A 173 16.11 20.45 -17.89
N SER A 174 15.56 21.52 -17.33
CA SER A 174 15.92 21.99 -15.99
C SER A 174 15.60 20.96 -14.89
N CYS A 175 14.42 20.34 -14.94
CA CYS A 175 14.03 19.29 -14.00
C CYS A 175 14.90 18.03 -14.12
N PHE A 176 15.19 17.57 -15.34
CA PHE A 176 16.10 16.43 -15.56
C PHE A 176 17.53 16.74 -15.11
N LYS A 177 18.01 17.96 -15.32
CA LYS A 177 19.32 18.38 -14.80
C LYS A 177 19.37 18.31 -13.27
N ASN A 178 18.35 18.82 -12.58
CA ASN A 178 18.27 18.74 -11.11
C ASN A 178 18.28 17.28 -10.63
N LEU A 179 17.50 16.43 -11.28
CA LEU A 179 17.51 14.99 -11.01
C LEU A 179 18.90 14.37 -11.20
N PHE A 180 19.58 14.67 -12.31
CA PHE A 180 20.92 14.13 -12.58
C PHE A 180 21.97 14.59 -11.60
N LEU A 181 21.95 15.87 -11.21
CA LEU A 181 22.85 16.39 -10.17
C LEU A 181 22.69 15.63 -8.86
N ARG A 182 21.46 15.24 -8.49
CA ARG A 182 21.18 14.43 -7.30
C ARG A 182 21.66 12.99 -7.45
N ILE A 183 21.43 12.37 -8.60
CA ILE A 183 21.91 11.00 -8.89
C ILE A 183 23.45 10.96 -8.91
N ASP A 184 24.10 11.96 -9.50
CA ASP A 184 25.56 12.07 -9.60
C ASP A 184 26.23 12.40 -8.26
N GLY A 185 25.53 13.14 -7.38
CA GLY A 185 25.96 13.36 -6.00
C GLY A 185 26.15 12.07 -5.20
N GLU A 186 25.34 11.05 -5.48
CA GLU A 186 25.44 9.71 -4.88
C GLU A 186 26.46 8.80 -5.61
N LEU A 187 26.77 9.09 -6.88
CA LEU A 187 27.50 8.19 -7.79
C LEU A 187 28.78 8.81 -8.37
N LYS A 188 29.52 9.62 -7.59
CA LYS A 188 30.72 10.40 -8.01
C LYS A 188 30.44 11.38 -9.18
N PRO A 189 31.01 12.59 -9.17
CA PRO A 189 30.73 13.57 -10.21
C PRO A 189 31.26 13.11 -11.58
N VAL A 190 30.34 12.94 -12.54
CA VAL A 190 30.61 12.82 -13.98
C VAL A 190 30.36 14.19 -14.62
N ASP A 191 31.02 14.50 -15.74
CA ASP A 191 30.72 15.71 -16.53
C ASP A 191 29.21 15.83 -16.80
N SER A 192 28.59 16.81 -16.13
CA SER A 192 27.15 17.05 -16.16
C SER A 192 26.77 17.67 -17.50
N MET A 193 25.76 17.09 -18.16
CA MET A 193 25.23 17.63 -19.42
C MET A 193 24.73 19.06 -19.24
N LEU A 194 24.96 19.91 -20.23
CA LEU A 194 24.36 21.25 -20.26
C LEU A 194 22.84 21.15 -20.45
N GLU A 195 22.08 22.14 -19.97
CA GLU A 195 20.61 22.14 -20.12
C GLU A 195 20.18 22.08 -21.59
N SER A 196 20.90 22.74 -22.49
CA SER A 196 20.65 22.68 -23.93
C SER A 196 20.88 21.29 -24.53
N GLU A 197 21.84 20.53 -23.99
CA GLU A 197 22.11 19.15 -24.39
C GLU A 197 21.03 18.22 -23.88
N ILE A 198 20.59 18.40 -22.63
CA ILE A 198 19.46 17.66 -22.05
C ILE A 198 18.18 17.96 -22.84
N GLN A 199 17.92 19.22 -23.16
CA GLN A 199 16.73 19.61 -23.94
C GLN A 199 16.72 18.94 -25.32
N SER A 200 17.87 18.92 -26.01
CA SER A 200 17.99 18.27 -27.33
C SER A 200 17.85 16.76 -27.23
N ALA A 201 18.45 16.16 -26.19
CA ALA A 201 18.37 14.72 -25.94
C ALA A 201 16.94 14.29 -25.57
N ASP A 202 16.25 15.03 -24.69
CA ASP A 202 14.86 14.80 -24.32
C ASP A 202 13.95 14.90 -25.56
N ALA A 203 14.17 15.92 -26.40
CA ALA A 203 13.40 16.09 -27.63
C ALA A 203 13.61 14.92 -28.62
N PHE A 204 14.85 14.44 -28.74
CA PHE A 204 15.19 13.29 -29.57
C PHE A 204 14.55 12.00 -29.04
N LEU A 205 14.62 11.76 -27.73
CA LEU A 205 14.09 10.56 -27.08
C LEU A 205 12.56 10.52 -27.03
N CYS A 206 11.91 11.68 -26.91
CA CYS A 206 10.44 11.80 -26.97
C CYS A 206 9.90 11.81 -28.41
N GLY A 207 10.77 11.79 -29.44
CA GLY A 207 10.32 11.81 -30.83
C GLY A 207 9.68 13.14 -31.29
N ILE A 208 9.89 14.24 -30.56
CA ILE A 208 9.28 15.55 -30.85
C ILE A 208 10.12 16.43 -31.80
N MET A 209 11.25 15.91 -32.30
CA MET A 209 12.07 16.59 -33.31
C MET A 209 11.48 16.37 -34.71
N SER A 210 11.57 17.38 -35.57
CA SER A 210 11.32 17.20 -37.01
C SER A 210 12.30 16.19 -37.61
N GLU A 211 11.93 15.55 -38.71
CA GLU A 211 12.76 14.51 -39.36
C GLU A 211 14.18 15.01 -39.68
N ALA A 212 14.29 16.22 -40.23
CA ALA A 212 15.58 16.85 -40.51
C ALA A 212 16.41 17.10 -39.23
N ALA A 213 15.78 17.59 -38.17
CA ALA A 213 16.46 17.86 -36.90
C ALA A 213 16.88 16.55 -36.20
N ARG A 214 16.06 15.51 -36.29
CA ARG A 214 16.35 14.16 -35.77
C ARG A 214 17.54 13.54 -36.51
N SER A 215 17.58 13.63 -37.83
CA SER A 215 18.71 13.14 -38.64
C SER A 215 20.01 13.88 -38.30
N ALA A 216 19.96 15.22 -38.20
CA ALA A 216 21.12 16.01 -37.84
C ALA A 216 21.65 15.68 -36.43
N TYR A 217 20.74 15.49 -35.46
CA TYR A 217 21.12 15.09 -34.11
C TYR A 217 21.71 13.68 -34.08
N ALA A 218 21.17 12.73 -34.84
CA ALA A 218 21.73 11.38 -34.94
C ALA A 218 23.16 11.38 -35.49
N GLU A 219 23.45 12.19 -36.53
CA GLU A 219 24.82 12.36 -37.03
C GLU A 219 25.74 13.02 -36.00
N LYS A 220 25.23 14.01 -35.23
CA LYS A 220 25.97 14.61 -34.10
C LYS A 220 26.36 13.57 -33.04
N LEU A 221 25.45 12.65 -32.70
CA LEU A 221 25.72 11.57 -31.75
C LEU A 221 26.81 10.61 -32.28
N LYS A 222 26.80 10.28 -33.58
CA LYS A 222 27.87 9.47 -34.20
C LYS A 222 29.22 10.17 -34.15
N ALA A 223 29.24 11.48 -34.42
CA ALA A 223 30.46 12.28 -34.44
C ALA A 223 31.02 12.58 -33.03
N THR A 224 30.21 12.47 -31.98
CA THR A 224 30.59 12.83 -30.60
C THR A 224 30.31 11.68 -29.61
N PRO A 225 31.23 10.69 -29.48
CA PRO A 225 31.04 9.55 -28.60
C PRO A 225 30.74 9.88 -27.12
N PRO A 226 31.35 10.90 -26.49
CA PRO A 226 31.00 11.29 -25.12
C PRO A 226 29.52 11.70 -24.98
N LEU A 227 29.00 12.51 -25.91
CA LEU A 227 27.60 12.92 -25.93
C LEU A 227 26.67 11.71 -26.17
N ALA A 228 27.03 10.80 -27.08
CA ALA A 228 26.25 9.58 -27.29
C ALA A 228 26.14 8.73 -26.01
N ASN A 229 27.22 8.63 -25.22
CA ASN A 229 27.20 7.91 -23.95
C ASN A 229 26.34 8.62 -22.90
N GLN A 230 26.39 9.95 -22.85
CA GLN A 230 25.51 10.74 -21.98
C GLN A 230 24.03 10.59 -22.35
N VAL A 231 23.68 10.60 -23.64
CA VAL A 231 22.30 10.37 -24.10
C VAL A 231 21.82 8.95 -23.80
N LYS A 232 22.69 7.94 -23.97
CA LYS A 232 22.38 6.56 -23.56
C LYS A 232 22.12 6.45 -22.05
N ARG A 233 22.92 7.16 -21.24
CA ARG A 233 22.71 7.22 -19.78
C ARG A 233 21.40 7.91 -19.43
N PHE A 234 21.06 9.02 -20.10
CA PHE A 234 19.78 9.70 -19.93
C PHE A 234 18.62 8.74 -20.23
N ASP A 235 18.62 8.11 -21.40
CA ASP A 235 17.58 7.16 -21.81
C ASP A 235 17.42 6.00 -20.80
N MET A 236 18.54 5.43 -20.32
CA MET A 236 18.52 4.41 -19.27
C MET A 236 17.81 4.91 -18.00
N ILE A 237 18.13 6.10 -17.49
CA ILE A 237 17.50 6.66 -16.27
C ILE A 237 16.00 6.91 -16.52
N ARG A 238 15.63 7.44 -17.69
CA ARG A 238 14.22 7.63 -18.08
C ARG A 238 13.44 6.33 -18.04
N GLN A 239 13.98 5.27 -18.64
CA GLN A 239 13.33 3.95 -18.67
C GLN A 239 13.18 3.34 -17.27
N LEU A 240 14.21 3.44 -16.42
CA LEU A 240 14.14 2.96 -15.04
C LEU A 240 13.11 3.73 -14.20
N LEU A 241 12.98 5.04 -14.41
CA LEU A 241 11.95 5.85 -13.74
C LEU A 241 10.55 5.51 -14.23
N ALA A 242 10.37 5.40 -15.55
CA ALA A 242 9.08 5.09 -16.15
C ALA A 242 8.49 3.79 -15.58
N GLN A 243 9.34 2.78 -15.32
CA GLN A 243 8.94 1.53 -14.66
C GLN A 243 8.28 1.73 -13.28
N ARG A 244 8.59 2.80 -12.54
CA ARG A 244 8.03 3.08 -11.21
C ARG A 244 6.96 4.17 -11.20
N ILE A 245 7.03 5.15 -12.11
CA ILE A 245 6.19 6.37 -12.02
C ILE A 245 5.11 6.49 -13.10
N CYS A 246 5.28 5.83 -14.24
CA CYS A 246 4.27 5.84 -15.29
C CYS A 246 3.18 4.81 -14.97
N THR A 247 1.97 5.04 -15.47
CA THR A 247 0.86 4.08 -15.36
C THR A 247 1.21 2.78 -16.09
N ASP A 248 1.09 1.65 -15.41
CA ASP A 248 1.35 0.33 -15.97
C ASP A 248 0.42 -0.67 -15.26
N THR A 249 -0.68 -1.04 -15.92
CA THR A 249 -1.71 -1.92 -15.34
C THR A 249 -1.17 -3.30 -14.95
N GLU A 250 -0.25 -3.84 -15.75
CA GLU A 250 0.39 -5.14 -15.51
C GLU A 250 1.23 -5.10 -14.23
N ARG A 251 2.06 -4.07 -14.07
CA ARG A 251 2.82 -3.84 -12.82
C ARG A 251 1.89 -3.62 -11.63
N ASP A 252 0.86 -2.80 -11.79
CA ASP A 252 -0.04 -2.41 -10.69
C ASP A 252 -0.84 -3.62 -10.18
N GLU A 253 -1.27 -4.51 -11.08
CA GLU A 253 -1.87 -5.80 -10.74
C GLU A 253 -0.91 -6.69 -9.94
N LEU A 254 0.32 -6.87 -10.43
CA LEU A 254 1.34 -7.64 -9.71
C LEU A 254 1.59 -7.05 -8.32
N GLN A 255 1.78 -5.74 -8.21
CA GLN A 255 2.01 -5.08 -6.92
C GLN A 255 0.85 -5.29 -5.95
N HIS A 256 -0.38 -5.26 -6.43
CA HIS A 256 -1.55 -5.58 -5.61
C HIS A 256 -1.53 -7.04 -5.11
N GLN A 257 -1.19 -7.99 -5.98
CA GLN A 257 -1.05 -9.39 -5.59
C GLN A 257 0.08 -9.57 -4.56
N LEU A 258 1.27 -9.03 -4.82
CA LEU A 258 2.42 -9.11 -3.90
C LEU A 258 2.08 -8.50 -2.53
N TYR A 259 1.42 -7.35 -2.49
CA TYR A 259 1.00 -6.69 -1.26
C TYR A 259 0.02 -7.54 -0.43
N ALA A 260 -0.96 -8.17 -1.10
CA ALA A 260 -1.90 -9.06 -0.42
C ALA A 260 -1.19 -10.27 0.21
N HIS A 261 -0.28 -10.92 -0.52
CA HIS A 261 0.49 -12.06 -0.02
C HIS A 261 1.47 -11.65 1.08
N ARG A 262 2.08 -10.46 0.97
CA ARG A 262 2.96 -9.91 2.00
C ARG A 262 2.25 -9.85 3.35
N ASN A 263 1.02 -9.35 3.38
CA ASN A 263 0.25 -9.23 4.62
C ASN A 263 -0.14 -10.60 5.19
N THR A 264 -0.39 -11.59 4.33
CA THR A 264 -0.71 -12.97 4.74
C THR A 264 0.51 -13.70 5.32
N TRP A 265 1.66 -13.63 4.63
CA TRP A 265 2.83 -14.45 4.92
C TRP A 265 3.83 -13.82 5.89
N PHE A 266 3.87 -12.49 5.99
CA PHE A 266 4.73 -11.75 6.91
C PHE A 266 3.95 -11.05 8.03
N ALA A 267 2.77 -11.56 8.40
CA ALA A 267 2.02 -11.06 9.55
C ALA A 267 2.89 -11.16 10.82
N ALA A 268 3.25 -10.02 11.40
CA ALA A 268 3.97 -9.99 12.66
C ALA A 268 3.07 -10.60 13.75
N LYS A 269 3.50 -11.71 14.37
CA LYS A 269 3.02 -12.05 15.72
C LYS A 269 3.56 -10.95 16.62
N ASP A 270 2.70 -10.01 16.99
CA ASP A 270 3.07 -8.85 17.79
C ASP A 270 3.42 -9.31 19.21
N ASN A 271 4.71 -9.62 19.41
CA ASN A 271 5.29 -9.96 20.71
C ASN A 271 6.59 -9.14 20.88
N SER A 272 6.43 -8.03 21.63
CA SER A 272 7.41 -7.30 22.45
C SER A 272 8.21 -6.09 21.90
N ILE A 273 7.87 -4.92 22.46
CA ILE A 273 8.66 -3.86 23.15
C ILE A 273 9.94 -3.28 22.48
N THR A 274 9.96 -1.96 22.19
CA THR A 274 11.05 -0.93 22.38
C THR A 274 10.71 0.44 21.65
N PRO A 275 11.45 1.57 21.83
CA PRO A 275 11.14 2.69 22.74
C PRO A 275 10.64 3.99 22.06
N ILE A 276 9.85 4.75 22.82
CA ILE A 276 8.91 5.81 22.40
C ILE A 276 9.53 7.16 21.92
N ARG A 277 10.84 7.40 22.04
CA ARG A 277 11.37 8.77 21.98
C ARG A 277 11.37 9.44 20.60
N ASN A 278 11.53 8.69 19.50
CA ASN A 278 11.61 9.30 18.15
C ASN A 278 10.24 9.44 17.48
N TYR A 279 9.22 8.71 17.96
CA TYR A 279 7.87 8.78 17.42
C TYR A 279 7.14 10.07 17.84
N VAL A 280 7.44 10.63 19.03
CA VAL A 280 6.74 11.81 19.55
C VAL A 280 6.95 13.06 18.68
N ILE A 281 8.13 13.25 18.08
CA ILE A 281 8.44 14.41 17.23
C ILE A 281 7.78 14.28 15.84
N GLY A 282 7.80 13.07 15.26
CA GLY A 282 7.15 12.81 13.97
C GLY A 282 5.63 12.89 14.05
N ILE A 283 5.03 12.40 15.14
CA ILE A 283 3.58 12.43 15.36
C ILE A 283 3.07 13.88 15.52
N ALA A 284 3.85 14.76 16.17
CA ALA A 284 3.45 16.16 16.36
C ALA A 284 3.35 16.95 15.05
N ILE A 285 4.26 16.72 14.10
CA ILE A 285 4.27 17.42 12.80
C ILE A 285 3.16 16.89 11.88
N ILE A 286 2.91 15.58 11.90
CA ILE A 286 1.82 14.95 11.15
C ILE A 286 0.45 15.38 11.71
N ALA A 287 0.32 15.56 13.02
CA ALA A 287 -0.93 16.02 13.63
C ALA A 287 -1.31 17.47 13.22
N ILE A 288 -0.32 18.37 13.08
CA ILE A 288 -0.55 19.77 12.72
C ILE A 288 -0.93 19.93 11.24
N THR A 289 -0.30 19.14 10.36
CA THR A 289 -0.63 19.12 8.92
C THR A 289 -1.97 18.43 8.66
N LEU A 290 -2.31 17.37 9.41
CA LEU A 290 -3.62 16.74 9.32
C LEU A 290 -4.74 17.64 9.84
N ALA A 291 -4.50 18.42 10.90
CA ALA A 291 -5.46 19.37 11.45
C ALA A 291 -5.79 20.53 10.49
N THR A 292 -4.78 21.03 9.76
CA THR A 292 -4.97 22.09 8.75
C THR A 292 -5.66 21.58 7.48
N LEU A 293 -5.38 20.34 7.07
CA LEU A 293 -5.97 19.71 5.89
C LEU A 293 -7.44 19.29 6.13
N LEU A 294 -7.81 18.95 7.37
CA LEU A 294 -9.19 18.66 7.76
C LEU A 294 -10.08 19.90 7.94
N TYR A 295 -9.50 21.10 8.10
CA TYR A 295 -10.24 22.35 8.29
C TYR A 295 -10.77 22.97 6.98
N ILE A 296 -10.26 22.55 5.80
CA ILE A 296 -10.50 23.27 4.52
C ILE A 296 -11.23 22.42 3.44
N SER A 297 -11.41 21.10 3.58
CA SER A 297 -11.94 20.24 2.49
C SER A 297 -13.36 19.68 2.74
N PRO A 298 -14.26 19.61 1.73
CA PRO A 298 -15.72 19.48 1.93
C PRO A 298 -16.25 18.03 2.05
N TRP A 299 -15.50 17.10 2.64
CA TRP A 299 -15.91 15.70 2.80
C TRP A 299 -16.28 15.38 4.25
N ARG A 300 -17.52 15.63 4.66
CA ARG A 300 -18.03 15.11 5.94
C ARG A 300 -18.14 13.59 5.86
N LYS A 301 -17.15 12.88 6.42
CA LYS A 301 -17.22 11.45 6.72
C LYS A 301 -18.46 11.17 7.59
N ASN A 302 -19.21 10.13 7.25
CA ASN A 302 -20.40 9.71 7.98
C ASN A 302 -19.99 9.19 9.36
N ILE A 303 -19.99 10.05 10.40
CA ILE A 303 -19.60 9.71 11.79
C ILE A 303 -20.30 8.42 12.24
N TYR A 304 -21.56 8.21 11.83
CA TYR A 304 -22.30 6.99 12.13
C TYR A 304 -21.54 5.69 11.78
N SER A 305 -20.93 5.59 10.60
CA SER A 305 -20.30 4.34 10.15
C SER A 305 -19.02 3.98 10.90
N GLN A 306 -18.44 4.93 11.65
CA GLN A 306 -17.25 4.70 12.47
C GLN A 306 -17.60 4.11 13.85
N PHE A 307 -18.83 4.32 14.31
CA PHE A 307 -19.27 3.94 15.65
C PHE A 307 -20.32 2.81 15.65
N SER A 308 -20.91 2.46 14.51
CA SER A 308 -21.99 1.48 14.42
C SER A 308 -21.56 0.00 14.36
N SER A 309 -20.25 -0.33 14.36
CA SER A 309 -19.78 -1.72 14.31
C SER A 309 -19.96 -2.44 15.65
N THR A 310 -21.03 -3.24 15.72
CA THR A 310 -21.22 -4.25 16.76
C THR A 310 -21.19 -5.62 16.13
N GLU A 311 -20.31 -6.47 16.62
CA GLU A 311 -20.34 -7.91 16.36
C GLU A 311 -21.13 -8.59 17.47
N MET A 312 -21.99 -9.56 17.12
CA MET A 312 -22.72 -10.34 18.11
C MET A 312 -21.76 -11.22 18.91
N HIS A 313 -21.47 -10.81 20.14
CA HIS A 313 -20.73 -11.62 21.11
C HIS A 313 -21.66 -12.01 22.27
N ALA A 314 -21.57 -13.28 22.70
CA ALA A 314 -22.15 -13.68 23.97
C ALA A 314 -21.30 -13.07 25.09
N MET A 315 -21.91 -12.33 26.01
CA MET A 315 -21.21 -11.94 27.25
C MET A 315 -20.96 -13.21 28.05
N GLU A 316 -19.71 -13.41 28.49
CA GLU A 316 -19.03 -14.66 28.89
C GLU A 316 -19.78 -15.71 29.76
N ASN A 317 -20.99 -15.46 30.25
CA ASN A 317 -21.78 -16.44 31.01
C ASN A 317 -23.29 -16.46 30.71
N ASP A 318 -23.79 -15.72 29.71
CA ASP A 318 -25.20 -15.75 29.29
C ASP A 318 -25.30 -16.26 27.84
N THR A 319 -26.05 -17.35 27.62
CA THR A 319 -26.41 -17.75 26.27
C THR A 319 -27.36 -16.69 25.72
N LEU A 320 -26.99 -16.07 24.59
CA LEU A 320 -27.77 -15.02 23.92
C LEU A 320 -29.25 -15.38 23.69
N GLY A 321 -29.60 -16.67 23.71
CA GLY A 321 -30.94 -17.15 23.41
C GLY A 321 -31.37 -16.88 21.97
N LEU A 322 -30.38 -16.64 21.09
CA LEU A 322 -30.55 -16.37 19.65
C LEU A 322 -30.08 -17.57 18.85
N SER A 323 -30.75 -17.85 17.73
CA SER A 323 -30.34 -18.86 16.77
C SER A 323 -29.00 -18.52 16.13
N ASP A 324 -28.29 -19.55 15.66
CA ASP A 324 -27.00 -19.34 14.99
C ASP A 324 -27.16 -18.65 13.63
N GLU A 325 -28.32 -18.80 12.99
CA GLU A 325 -28.68 -18.07 11.77
C GLU A 325 -28.77 -16.56 12.03
N VAL A 326 -29.38 -16.13 13.15
CA VAL A 326 -29.44 -14.70 13.53
C VAL A 326 -28.03 -14.12 13.68
N LYS A 327 -27.15 -14.82 14.41
CA LYS A 327 -25.77 -14.39 14.63
C LYS A 327 -25.00 -14.28 13.32
N LYS A 328 -25.16 -15.27 12.44
CA LYS A 328 -24.49 -15.33 11.15
C LYS A 328 -24.91 -14.19 10.23
N GLU A 329 -26.21 -13.96 10.05
CA GLU A 329 -26.69 -12.91 9.15
C GLU A 329 -26.36 -11.51 9.67
N PHE A 330 -26.45 -11.30 10.99
CA PHE A 330 -26.08 -10.02 11.58
C PHE A 330 -24.59 -9.72 11.46
N ASN A 331 -23.71 -10.68 11.78
CA ASN A 331 -22.26 -10.47 11.70
C ASN A 331 -21.76 -10.32 10.25
N ARG A 332 -22.55 -10.73 9.25
CA ARG A 332 -22.29 -10.48 7.82
C ARG A 332 -22.83 -9.13 7.33
N GLY A 333 -23.51 -8.37 8.18
CA GLY A 333 -24.14 -7.09 7.83
C GLY A 333 -25.46 -7.24 7.05
N HIS A 334 -26.04 -8.45 6.96
CA HIS A 334 -27.33 -8.69 6.32
C HIS A 334 -28.49 -8.32 7.26
N PHE A 335 -28.61 -7.04 7.58
CA PHE A 335 -29.53 -6.54 8.62
C PHE A 335 -31.02 -6.78 8.29
N SER A 336 -31.41 -6.82 7.01
CA SER A 336 -32.77 -7.17 6.59
C SER A 336 -33.15 -8.61 6.91
N ASP A 337 -32.24 -9.56 6.64
CA ASP A 337 -32.44 -10.97 6.92
C ASP A 337 -32.38 -11.27 8.43
N ALA A 338 -31.44 -10.63 9.14
CA ALA A 338 -31.36 -10.69 10.60
C ALA A 338 -32.64 -10.14 11.25
N LEU A 339 -33.16 -9.00 10.78
CA LEU A 339 -34.42 -8.41 11.28
C LEU A 339 -35.60 -9.37 11.13
N ARG A 340 -35.72 -10.07 9.99
CA ARG A 340 -36.78 -11.07 9.77
C ARG A 340 -36.69 -12.21 10.77
N LEU A 341 -35.49 -12.72 11.04
CA LEU A 341 -35.27 -13.81 11.99
C LEU A 341 -35.54 -13.36 13.44
N LEU A 342 -35.05 -12.17 13.82
CA LEU A 342 -35.27 -11.58 15.15
C LEU A 342 -36.76 -11.31 15.43
N ASN A 343 -37.55 -10.91 14.43
CA ASN A 343 -39.00 -10.78 14.56
C ASN A 343 -39.68 -12.12 14.89
N LYS A 344 -39.23 -13.21 14.26
CA LYS A 344 -39.74 -14.56 14.55
C LYS A 344 -39.38 -14.98 15.98
N GLU A 345 -38.17 -14.69 16.42
CA GLU A 345 -37.73 -15.02 17.78
C GLU A 345 -38.49 -14.23 18.84
N LEU A 346 -38.71 -12.93 18.64
CA LEU A 346 -39.49 -12.11 19.57
C LEU A 346 -40.99 -12.44 19.56
N ALA A 347 -41.51 -13.03 18.49
CA ALA A 347 -42.86 -13.57 18.49
C ALA A 347 -42.98 -14.83 19.39
N ALA A 348 -41.93 -15.65 19.44
CA ALA A 348 -41.89 -16.88 20.25
C ALA A 348 -41.48 -16.62 21.71
N ASN A 349 -40.55 -15.69 21.93
CA ASN A 349 -40.07 -15.28 23.24
C ASN A 349 -39.98 -13.75 23.30
N PRO A 350 -41.10 -13.06 23.60
CA PRO A 350 -41.15 -11.61 23.65
C PRO A 350 -40.16 -11.00 24.64
N ASP A 351 -39.81 -11.71 25.72
CA ASP A 351 -38.96 -11.22 26.80
C ASP A 351 -37.46 -11.40 26.53
N ASN A 352 -37.06 -11.94 25.37
CA ASN A 352 -35.65 -12.05 25.00
C ASN A 352 -35.04 -10.66 24.78
N ILE A 353 -34.27 -10.20 25.77
CA ILE A 353 -33.65 -8.88 25.78
C ILE A 353 -32.58 -8.71 24.70
N TYR A 354 -31.83 -9.77 24.37
CA TYR A 354 -30.82 -9.75 23.33
C TYR A 354 -31.46 -9.68 21.94
N ALA A 355 -32.55 -10.43 21.72
CA ALA A 355 -33.29 -10.37 20.46
C ALA A 355 -33.87 -8.96 20.25
N ARG A 356 -34.41 -8.35 21.31
CA ARG A 356 -34.94 -6.98 21.26
C ARG A 356 -33.84 -5.95 20.98
N TYR A 357 -32.68 -6.08 21.63
CA TYR A 357 -31.52 -5.21 21.39
C TYR A 357 -31.03 -5.28 19.95
N TYR A 358 -30.72 -6.48 19.44
CA TYR A 358 -30.20 -6.64 18.09
C TYR A 358 -31.23 -6.29 17.01
N ARG A 359 -32.53 -6.47 17.29
CA ARG A 359 -33.59 -5.96 16.40
C ARG A 359 -33.52 -4.44 16.31
N GLY A 360 -33.39 -3.76 17.45
CA GLY A 360 -33.16 -2.33 17.52
C GLY A 360 -31.95 -1.88 16.69
N VAL A 361 -30.81 -2.58 16.80
CA VAL A 361 -29.60 -2.28 16.01
C VAL A 361 -29.85 -2.44 14.50
N CYS A 362 -30.42 -3.56 14.06
CA CYS A 362 -30.77 -3.75 12.64
C CYS A 362 -31.68 -2.64 12.11
N LEU A 363 -32.65 -2.20 12.92
CA LEU A 363 -33.56 -1.11 12.55
C LEU A 363 -32.82 0.24 12.42
N VAL A 364 -31.80 0.51 13.24
CA VAL A 364 -30.95 1.71 13.05
C VAL A 364 -30.19 1.63 11.73
N ASP A 365 -29.60 0.49 11.39
CA ASP A 365 -28.85 0.30 10.13
C ASP A 365 -29.74 0.39 8.89
N LEU A 366 -30.96 -0.12 8.97
CA LEU A 366 -31.99 -0.04 7.92
C LEU A 366 -32.72 1.31 7.88
N ASN A 367 -32.28 2.30 8.67
CA ASN A 367 -32.86 3.65 8.73
C ASN A 367 -34.33 3.69 9.19
N GLN A 368 -34.79 2.69 9.96
CA GLN A 368 -36.12 2.62 10.58
C GLN A 368 -36.07 3.13 12.03
N LEU A 369 -35.74 4.41 12.18
CA LEU A 369 -35.26 4.98 13.43
C LEU A 369 -36.30 5.03 14.56
N ALA A 370 -37.58 5.29 14.23
CA ALA A 370 -38.64 5.32 15.24
C ALA A 370 -38.85 3.94 15.90
N ALA A 371 -38.92 2.88 15.10
CA ALA A 371 -39.05 1.51 15.59
C ALA A 371 -37.78 1.07 16.35
N ALA A 372 -36.60 1.43 15.83
CA ALA A 372 -35.33 1.17 16.50
C ALA A 372 -35.30 1.77 17.92
N ARG A 373 -35.70 3.04 18.05
CA ARG A 373 -35.73 3.74 19.33
C ARG A 373 -36.68 3.09 20.32
N GLN A 374 -37.82 2.58 19.87
CA GLN A 374 -38.76 1.88 20.75
C GLN A 374 -38.14 0.62 21.36
N ASP A 375 -37.47 -0.20 20.55
CA ASP A 375 -36.80 -1.42 21.01
C ASP A 375 -35.66 -1.11 21.97
N LEU A 376 -34.78 -0.20 21.57
CA LEU A 376 -33.60 0.16 22.35
C LEU A 376 -33.97 0.86 23.66
N LEU A 377 -35.02 1.69 23.68
CA LEU A 377 -35.53 2.31 24.90
C LEU A 377 -36.05 1.26 25.88
N THR A 378 -36.71 0.23 25.36
CA THR A 378 -37.17 -0.89 26.19
C THR A 378 -36.01 -1.66 26.81
N VAL A 379 -34.92 -1.86 26.06
CA VAL A 379 -33.70 -2.50 26.58
C VAL A 379 -33.01 -1.61 27.62
N TYR A 380 -32.90 -0.30 27.35
CA TYR A 380 -32.29 0.68 28.25
C TYR A 380 -33.00 0.79 29.60
N ASN A 381 -34.34 0.78 29.60
CA ASN A 381 -35.15 0.88 30.82
C ASN A 381 -35.12 -0.39 31.69
N GLY A 382 -34.61 -1.50 31.17
CA GLY A 382 -34.49 -2.76 31.91
C GLY A 382 -33.26 -2.81 32.83
N ASN A 383 -33.34 -3.60 33.89
CA ASN A 383 -32.16 -3.94 34.72
C ASN A 383 -31.39 -5.10 34.10
N ASN A 384 -30.58 -4.81 33.07
CA ASN A 384 -29.80 -5.81 32.34
C ASN A 384 -28.39 -5.29 32.02
N LYS A 385 -27.49 -6.19 31.63
CA LYS A 385 -26.09 -5.89 31.36
C LYS A 385 -25.87 -5.06 30.09
N ILE A 386 -26.82 -5.08 29.15
CA ILE A 386 -26.69 -4.45 27.82
C ILE A 386 -27.41 -3.09 27.69
N ARG A 387 -27.92 -2.55 28.79
CA ARG A 387 -28.74 -1.34 28.78
C ARG A 387 -27.97 -0.12 28.25
N TYR A 388 -26.67 -0.03 28.51
CA TYR A 388 -25.85 1.10 28.08
C TYR A 388 -25.37 0.97 26.63
N GLU A 389 -25.28 -0.25 26.12
CA GLU A 389 -25.14 -0.56 24.70
C GLU A 389 -26.40 -0.11 23.94
N ALA A 390 -27.59 -0.34 24.51
CA ALA A 390 -28.84 0.17 23.95
C ALA A 390 -28.92 1.71 23.97
N ALA A 391 -28.47 2.36 25.05
CA ALA A 391 -28.36 3.82 25.12
C ALA A 391 -27.44 4.40 24.04
N PHE A 392 -26.35 3.69 23.73
CA PHE A 392 -25.41 4.11 22.68
C PHE A 392 -26.04 4.00 21.29
N TYR A 393 -26.76 2.93 20.99
CA TYR A 393 -27.49 2.81 19.72
C TYR A 393 -28.68 3.77 19.62
N LEU A 394 -29.29 4.15 20.75
CA LEU A 394 -30.26 5.26 20.79
C LEU A 394 -29.59 6.56 20.35
N ALA A 395 -28.40 6.87 20.88
CA ALA A 395 -27.64 8.05 20.46
C ALA A 395 -27.30 8.01 18.96
N LEU A 396 -26.84 6.86 18.44
CA LEU A 396 -26.53 6.69 17.02
C LEU A 396 -27.77 6.86 16.12
N SER A 397 -28.95 6.46 16.60
CA SER A 397 -30.19 6.68 15.86
C SER A 397 -30.53 8.17 15.69
N TYR A 398 -30.23 9.03 16.67
CA TYR A 398 -30.40 10.48 16.56
C TYR A 398 -29.31 11.09 15.68
N LEU A 399 -28.10 10.56 15.75
CA LEU A 399 -27.00 10.99 14.88
C LEU A 399 -27.30 10.78 13.39
N ARG A 400 -27.93 9.65 13.02
CA ARG A 400 -28.37 9.39 11.63
C ARG A 400 -29.39 10.39 11.10
N GLU A 401 -30.22 10.94 11.99
CA GLU A 401 -31.20 12.00 11.67
C GLU A 401 -30.56 13.40 11.67
N GLY A 402 -29.28 13.53 12.03
CA GLY A 402 -28.61 14.83 12.19
C GLY A 402 -28.94 15.54 13.51
N HIS A 403 -29.67 14.87 14.42
CA HIS A 403 -30.11 15.39 15.71
C HIS A 403 -28.99 15.28 16.75
N LYS A 404 -28.01 16.18 16.64
CA LYS A 404 -26.77 16.15 17.45
C LYS A 404 -27.02 16.34 18.95
N GLN A 405 -28.00 17.17 19.32
CA GLN A 405 -28.29 17.47 20.72
C GLN A 405 -28.82 16.23 21.44
N GLU A 406 -29.81 15.57 20.85
CA GLU A 406 -30.42 14.34 21.36
C GLU A 406 -29.42 13.19 21.38
N CYS A 407 -28.51 13.14 20.40
CA CYS A 407 -27.37 12.21 20.41
C CYS A 407 -26.51 12.42 21.67
N LEU A 408 -26.09 13.67 21.95
CA LEU A 408 -25.29 14.00 23.13
C LEU A 408 -26.04 13.69 24.44
N GLU A 409 -27.33 14.02 24.53
CA GLU A 409 -28.16 13.72 25.70
C GLU A 409 -28.20 12.22 26.01
N TRP A 410 -28.25 11.36 24.99
CA TRP A 410 -28.20 9.91 25.18
C TRP A 410 -26.82 9.39 25.57
N LEU A 411 -25.75 9.96 24.99
CA LEU A 411 -24.37 9.60 25.33
C LEU A 411 -24.03 9.93 26.79
N LEU A 412 -24.49 11.09 27.28
CA LEU A 412 -24.26 11.52 28.66
C LEU A 412 -24.97 10.67 29.72
N LYS A 413 -25.93 9.81 29.31
CA LYS A 413 -26.59 8.84 30.22
C LYS A 413 -25.78 7.58 30.47
N ILE A 414 -24.66 7.38 29.76
CA ILE A 414 -23.82 6.18 29.88
C ILE A 414 -22.70 6.47 30.90
N PRO A 415 -22.64 5.73 32.03
CA PRO A 415 -21.66 6.00 33.09
C PRO A 415 -20.27 5.48 32.74
N GLU A 416 -19.26 5.99 33.46
CA GLU A 416 -17.84 5.63 33.29
C GLU A 416 -17.55 4.12 33.36
N GLY A 417 -18.30 3.40 34.18
CA GLY A 417 -18.14 1.96 34.35
C GLY A 417 -18.81 1.10 33.27
N ALA A 418 -19.44 1.69 32.24
CA ALA A 418 -20.09 0.92 31.19
C ALA A 418 -19.07 0.33 30.20
N PRO A 419 -19.26 -0.91 29.69
CA PRO A 419 -18.32 -1.55 28.76
C PRO A 419 -18.02 -0.72 27.50
N ASN A 420 -18.99 0.06 27.04
CA ASN A 420 -18.89 0.91 25.87
C ASN A 420 -18.45 2.36 26.17
N TYR A 421 -18.10 2.71 27.40
CA TYR A 421 -17.84 4.10 27.78
C TYR A 421 -16.69 4.76 27.01
N LEU A 422 -15.64 4.01 26.65
CA LEU A 422 -14.57 4.52 25.79
C LEU A 422 -15.06 4.88 24.37
N LYS A 423 -16.06 4.15 23.83
CA LYS A 423 -16.71 4.50 22.55
C LYS A 423 -17.58 5.75 22.71
N VAL A 424 -18.23 5.91 23.85
CA VAL A 424 -19.04 7.10 24.19
C VAL A 424 -18.19 8.36 24.24
N GLN A 425 -17.07 8.36 24.96
CA GLN A 425 -16.20 9.53 25.07
C GLN A 425 -15.69 9.99 23.70
N LYS A 426 -15.23 9.04 22.88
CA LYS A 426 -14.79 9.32 21.51
C LYS A 426 -15.89 9.95 20.66
N LEU A 427 -17.12 9.42 20.72
CA LEU A 427 -18.23 10.00 19.97
C LEU A 427 -18.62 11.39 20.46
N ILE A 428 -18.60 11.64 21.78
CA ILE A 428 -18.85 12.98 22.34
C ILE A 428 -17.79 13.98 21.87
N GLU A 429 -16.52 13.59 21.82
CA GLU A 429 -15.42 14.42 21.31
C GLU A 429 -15.63 14.75 19.83
N GLU A 430 -16.01 13.76 19.01
CA GLU A 430 -16.29 13.98 17.58
C GLU A 430 -17.53 14.84 17.31
N LEU A 431 -18.53 14.82 18.19
CA LEU A 431 -19.71 15.68 18.05
C LEU A 431 -19.43 17.15 18.40
N LYS A 432 -18.36 17.41 19.15
CA LYS A 432 -17.90 18.75 19.58
C LYS A 432 -16.91 19.38 18.59
N ALA A 433 -16.20 18.56 17.82
CA ALA A 433 -15.35 18.98 16.71
C ALA A 433 -16.19 19.39 15.49
#